data_AF-A0A2P5FL52-F1
#
_entry.id   AF-A0A2P5FL52-F1
#
_cell.length_a   1.000
_cell.length_b   1.000
_cell.length_c   1.000
_cell.angle_alpha   90.00
_cell.angle_beta   90.00
_cell.angle_gamma   90.00
#
_symmetry.space_group_name_H-M   'P 1'
#
loop_
_entity.id
_entity.type
_entity.pdbx_description
1 polymer ?
#
loop_
_entity_poly.entity_id
_entity_poly.type
_entity_poly.pdbx_seq_one_letter_code
_entity_poly.pdbx_strand_id
1 'polypeptide(L)'
;MAILSVSASSSCSYILTSPSSSSSSSSSAAAASSSPRPSFATSFSTSKTPFLGFSVGLSKGPYWAPTTSATTRLPVHGDNGRRSLLVRSQEVTRVPLDQRWMFEESEANGPDIWNKTWYPKAADHVNTDKPWYIVDATDKILGRLASTIAIHIRGKNLATYTPSVDMGAFVIVVNAEKIAVSGKKRTQKLYRRHSGRPGGMKVETFDQLQQRIPERIIEHAVQGMLPKGRLGRALFNHLKVYKGPDHPHEAQKPIELPIRDKRIQKQR
;
A
#
# COMPACT_ATOMS: atom_id res chain seq x y z
N MET A 1 44.37 0.09 -51.79
CA MET A 1 44.85 -0.33 -50.46
C MET A 1 45.87 0.68 -49.96
N ALA A 2 45.47 1.58 -49.07
CA ALA A 2 46.34 2.43 -48.26
C ALA A 2 45.47 3.12 -47.21
N ILE A 3 45.62 2.77 -45.94
CA ILE A 3 45.08 3.55 -44.81
C ILE A 3 46.17 3.60 -43.74
N LEU A 4 46.76 4.78 -43.57
CA LEU A 4 47.58 5.15 -42.42
C LEU A 4 46.64 5.47 -41.24
N SER A 5 47.12 5.29 -40.00
CA SER A 5 47.21 6.38 -39.00
C SER A 5 47.29 5.85 -37.55
N VAL A 6 48.46 6.08 -36.94
CA VAL A 6 48.68 6.49 -35.54
C VAL A 6 48.03 5.65 -34.42
N SER A 7 48.88 4.90 -33.71
CA SER A 7 48.70 4.61 -32.28
C SER A 7 49.80 5.32 -31.50
N ALA A 8 49.44 6.11 -30.48
CA ALA A 8 50.38 6.86 -29.67
C ALA A 8 50.25 6.46 -28.19
N SER A 9 51.39 6.11 -27.60
CA SER A 9 51.55 5.78 -26.18
C SER A 9 51.36 7.01 -25.30
N SER A 10 50.81 6.84 -24.09
CA SER A 10 51.49 7.35 -22.90
C SER A 10 51.05 6.65 -21.60
N SER A 11 52.03 6.30 -20.79
CA SER A 11 51.87 5.66 -19.47
C SER A 11 51.55 6.67 -18.38
N CYS A 12 50.83 6.26 -17.33
CA CYS A 12 51.05 6.83 -16.00
C CYS A 12 50.74 5.83 -14.89
N SER A 13 51.79 5.44 -14.17
CA SER A 13 51.75 4.51 -13.04
C SER A 13 51.83 5.31 -11.74
N TYR A 14 50.98 5.02 -10.76
CA TYR A 14 51.25 5.43 -9.37
C TYR A 14 50.90 4.31 -8.37
N ILE A 15 51.95 3.82 -7.73
CA ILE A 15 51.95 3.02 -6.50
C ILE A 15 52.10 4.01 -5.32
N LEU A 16 51.51 3.71 -4.16
CA LEU A 16 51.92 4.11 -2.78
C LEU A 16 50.91 3.45 -1.81
N THR A 17 51.20 2.27 -1.23
CA THR A 17 51.76 2.06 0.13
C THR A 17 50.93 2.59 1.32
N SER A 18 50.55 1.65 2.20
CA SER A 18 49.94 1.84 3.52
C SER A 18 50.88 2.49 4.54
N PRO A 19 50.36 2.91 5.71
CA PRO A 19 50.84 2.29 6.95
C PRO A 19 49.75 2.05 8.03
N SER A 20 50.16 1.40 9.12
CA SER A 20 49.34 0.84 10.21
C SER A 20 49.68 1.39 11.60
N SER A 21 48.69 1.53 12.49
CA SER A 21 48.79 1.49 13.97
C SER A 21 47.36 1.60 14.57
N SER A 22 46.88 0.95 15.64
CA SER A 22 47.35 0.15 16.78
C SER A 22 47.32 0.88 18.14
N SER A 23 46.77 0.20 19.18
CA SER A 23 46.72 0.53 20.63
C SER A 23 45.66 1.56 21.11
N SER A 24 45.11 1.52 22.35
CA SER A 24 44.85 0.43 23.34
C SER A 24 44.09 0.97 24.58
N SER A 25 43.43 0.08 25.36
CA SER A 25 43.14 0.20 26.84
C SER A 25 42.18 1.33 27.33
N SER A 26 41.45 1.23 28.46
CA SER A 26 41.26 0.18 29.51
C SER A 26 40.10 0.52 30.47
N SER A 27 39.52 -0.49 31.14
CA SER A 27 38.82 -0.45 32.46
C SER A 27 37.60 0.48 32.65
N SER A 28 36.59 0.24 33.50
CA SER A 28 36.33 -0.74 34.58
C SER A 28 34.82 -1.11 34.56
N ALA A 29 34.18 -1.88 35.46
CA ALA A 29 34.56 -2.49 36.74
C ALA A 29 33.85 -3.86 36.90
N ALA A 30 33.64 -4.35 38.14
CA ALA A 30 32.90 -5.57 38.43
C ALA A 30 32.12 -5.50 39.78
N ALA A 31 31.26 -6.51 39.97
CA ALA A 31 30.81 -7.10 41.26
C ALA A 31 29.44 -6.71 41.88
N ALA A 32 28.63 -7.78 42.00
CA ALA A 32 28.03 -8.29 43.25
C ALA A 32 26.54 -8.04 43.61
N SER A 33 26.00 -9.09 44.25
CA SER A 33 24.75 -9.17 45.04
C SER A 33 23.41 -9.08 44.30
N SER A 34 22.32 -9.73 44.70
CA SER A 34 22.03 -11.07 45.27
C SER A 34 20.55 -11.06 45.72
N SER A 35 19.85 -12.17 45.50
CA SER A 35 18.64 -12.60 46.23
C SER A 35 17.26 -12.03 45.82
N PRO A 36 16.19 -12.86 45.86
CA PRO A 36 14.87 -12.55 45.31
C PRO A 36 13.89 -11.93 46.33
N ARG A 37 12.74 -11.46 45.85
CA ARG A 37 11.60 -10.99 46.68
C ARG A 37 10.27 -11.66 46.28
N PRO A 38 9.27 -11.69 47.19
CA PRO A 38 8.58 -12.95 47.48
C PRO A 38 7.24 -13.17 46.77
N SER A 39 6.89 -14.45 46.69
CA SER A 39 5.55 -14.96 46.37
C SER A 39 4.53 -14.61 47.45
N PHE A 40 3.46 -13.89 47.08
CA PHE A 40 2.26 -13.77 47.91
C PHE A 40 1.28 -14.90 47.61
N ALA A 41 0.90 -15.65 48.65
CA ALA A 41 -0.23 -16.57 48.60
C ALA A 41 -1.48 -15.84 49.09
N THR A 42 -2.58 -15.93 48.32
CA THR A 42 -3.92 -15.56 48.78
C THR A 42 -4.89 -16.70 48.49
N SER A 43 -5.35 -17.33 49.56
CA SER A 43 -6.38 -18.35 49.55
C SER A 43 -7.76 -17.74 49.28
N PHE A 44 -8.50 -18.22 48.29
CA PHE A 44 -9.93 -17.94 48.17
C PHE A 44 -10.77 -19.20 47.87
N SER A 45 -11.50 -19.60 48.92
CA SER A 45 -12.80 -20.27 48.97
C SER A 45 -13.36 -20.89 47.68
N THR A 46 -13.57 -22.21 47.71
CA THR A 46 -14.42 -22.93 46.76
C THR A 46 -15.91 -22.62 46.99
N SER A 47 -16.57 -22.02 46.00
CA SER A 47 -18.04 -22.08 45.86
C SER A 47 -18.42 -22.86 44.59
N LYS A 48 -19.27 -23.89 44.77
CA LYS A 48 -19.83 -24.66 43.65
C LYS A 48 -20.87 -23.82 42.91
N THR A 49 -20.76 -23.74 41.59
CA THR A 49 -21.90 -23.47 40.70
C THR A 49 -21.94 -24.53 39.60
N PRO A 50 -23.09 -25.19 39.35
CA PRO A 50 -23.25 -26.11 38.23
C PRO A 50 -23.89 -25.38 37.04
N PHE A 51 -23.30 -25.50 35.84
CA PHE A 51 -23.98 -25.89 34.58
C PHE A 51 -23.04 -25.74 33.37
N LEU A 52 -23.34 -26.51 32.31
CA LEU A 52 -22.79 -26.42 30.95
C LEU A 52 -21.28 -26.68 30.82
N GLY A 53 -20.95 -27.95 30.53
CA GLY A 53 -19.60 -28.36 30.18
C GLY A 53 -19.16 -27.83 28.81
N PHE A 54 -17.98 -27.21 28.78
CA PHE A 54 -17.18 -27.01 27.58
C PHE A 54 -15.75 -27.45 27.89
N SER A 55 -15.32 -28.59 27.34
CA SER A 55 -13.94 -29.06 27.46
C SER A 55 -13.04 -28.28 26.50
N VAL A 56 -12.26 -27.34 27.04
CA VAL A 56 -11.20 -26.66 26.29
C VAL A 56 -10.02 -27.62 26.13
N GLY A 57 -9.92 -28.24 24.96
CA GLY A 57 -8.76 -29.04 24.56
C GLY A 57 -7.58 -28.17 24.16
N LEU A 58 -6.72 -27.78 25.12
CA LEU A 58 -5.39 -27.28 24.80
C LEU A 58 -4.54 -28.42 24.21
N SER A 59 -4.05 -28.26 22.98
CA SER A 59 -2.87 -29.00 22.50
C SER A 59 -1.76 -28.02 22.16
N LYS A 60 -0.64 -28.14 22.89
CA LYS A 60 0.62 -27.49 22.55
C LYS A 60 1.39 -28.42 21.60
N GLY A 61 1.80 -27.92 20.44
CA GLY A 61 2.66 -28.60 19.47
C GLY A 61 3.49 -27.55 18.71
N PRO A 62 4.75 -27.85 18.35
CA PRO A 62 5.72 -26.81 18.01
C PRO A 62 5.57 -26.21 16.60
N TYR A 63 6.00 -24.95 16.49
CA TYR A 63 5.99 -24.14 15.28
C TYR A 63 7.11 -24.54 14.31
N TRP A 64 6.87 -25.53 13.44
CA TRP A 64 7.25 -25.49 12.01
C TRP A 64 6.75 -26.74 11.26
N ALA A 65 5.74 -26.55 10.40
CA ALA A 65 5.37 -27.50 9.36
C ALA A 65 4.68 -26.72 8.23
N PRO A 66 4.90 -27.06 6.95
CA PRO A 66 4.25 -26.35 5.84
C PRO A 66 2.74 -26.61 5.87
N THR A 67 1.94 -25.53 5.85
CA THR A 67 0.48 -25.60 5.97
C THR A 67 -0.16 -26.20 4.72
N THR A 68 -0.26 -27.53 4.66
CA THR A 68 -1.00 -28.22 3.60
C THR A 68 -2.49 -27.93 3.71
N SER A 69 -3.04 -27.22 2.73
CA SER A 69 -4.48 -27.01 2.44
C SER A 69 -5.46 -27.23 3.62
N ALA A 70 -5.77 -26.14 4.34
CA ALA A 70 -6.76 -26.13 5.42
C ALA A 70 -8.16 -26.57 4.92
N THR A 71 -8.47 -27.85 5.09
CA THR A 71 -9.73 -28.46 4.68
C THR A 71 -10.74 -28.37 5.81
N THR A 72 -11.48 -27.26 5.88
CA THR A 72 -12.56 -27.07 6.86
C THR A 72 -13.70 -28.04 6.55
N ARG A 73 -13.81 -29.13 7.32
CA ARG A 73 -14.93 -30.09 7.23
C ARG A 73 -16.06 -29.62 8.15
N LEU A 74 -17.22 -29.29 7.57
CA LEU A 74 -18.47 -29.14 8.33
C LEU A 74 -19.18 -30.51 8.42
N PRO A 75 -19.55 -31.00 9.61
CA PRO A 75 -20.32 -32.22 9.75
C PRO A 75 -21.79 -31.96 9.40
N VAL A 76 -22.32 -32.70 8.43
CA VAL A 76 -23.75 -32.69 8.11
C VAL A 76 -24.37 -33.99 8.59
N HIS A 77 -25.09 -33.96 9.72
CA HIS A 77 -25.96 -35.07 10.10
C HIS A 77 -27.13 -35.19 9.12
N GLY A 78 -27.47 -36.42 8.75
CA GLY A 78 -28.53 -36.73 7.80
C GLY A 78 -28.16 -37.94 6.95
N ASP A 79 -28.97 -38.97 7.12
CA ASP A 79 -28.72 -40.36 6.75
C ASP A 79 -28.40 -40.62 5.28
N ASN A 80 -27.74 -41.75 5.04
CA ASN A 80 -27.46 -42.42 3.76
C ASN A 80 -26.86 -41.61 2.58
N GLY A 81 -25.67 -42.03 2.14
CA GLY A 81 -25.23 -41.88 0.74
C GLY A 81 -24.70 -40.52 0.29
N ARG A 82 -24.36 -39.60 1.21
CA ARG A 82 -23.85 -38.26 0.84
C ARG A 82 -22.40 -38.28 0.37
N ARG A 83 -22.21 -38.52 -0.93
CA ARG A 83 -20.99 -38.19 -1.68
C ARG A 83 -20.63 -36.72 -1.44
N SER A 84 -19.59 -36.45 -0.65
CA SER A 84 -19.02 -35.11 -0.56
C SER A 84 -18.25 -34.81 -1.84
N LEU A 85 -18.81 -33.94 -2.69
CA LEU A 85 -18.11 -33.43 -3.87
C LEU A 85 -16.98 -32.50 -3.40
N LEU A 86 -15.80 -33.09 -3.19
CA LEU A 86 -14.55 -32.36 -3.07
C LEU A 86 -14.21 -31.78 -4.44
N VAL A 87 -14.69 -30.56 -4.71
CA VAL A 87 -14.23 -29.75 -5.83
C VAL A 87 -12.79 -29.34 -5.53
N ARG A 88 -11.84 -30.21 -5.90
CA ARG A 88 -10.44 -29.83 -6.09
C ARG A 88 -10.42 -28.81 -7.23
N SER A 89 -10.41 -27.53 -6.87
CA SER A 89 -10.07 -26.48 -7.81
C SER A 89 -8.67 -26.80 -8.36
N GLN A 90 -8.56 -27.01 -9.67
CA GLN A 90 -7.25 -27.11 -10.31
C GLN A 90 -6.63 -25.71 -10.25
N GLU A 91 -5.63 -25.55 -9.37
CA GLU A 91 -4.77 -24.38 -9.39
C GLU A 91 -3.95 -24.43 -10.69
N VAL A 92 -4.47 -23.78 -11.73
CA VAL A 92 -3.71 -23.50 -12.94
C VAL A 92 -2.52 -22.64 -12.51
N THR A 93 -1.31 -23.18 -12.67
CA THR A 93 -0.05 -22.51 -12.31
C THR A 93 -0.02 -21.14 -12.96
N ARG A 94 0.00 -20.08 -12.15
CA ARG A 94 -0.17 -18.71 -12.63
C ARG A 94 1.12 -17.92 -12.52
N VAL A 95 1.61 -17.47 -13.66
CA VAL A 95 2.81 -16.64 -13.80
C VAL A 95 2.48 -15.18 -13.47
N PRO A 96 3.27 -14.48 -12.64
CA PRO A 96 3.16 -13.04 -12.45
C PRO A 96 3.53 -12.28 -13.73
N LEU A 97 3.01 -11.05 -13.87
CA LEU A 97 3.13 -10.27 -15.11
C LEU A 97 4.53 -9.69 -15.36
N ASP A 98 5.39 -9.65 -14.35
CA ASP A 98 6.51 -8.71 -14.31
C ASP A 98 7.68 -9.06 -15.24
N GLN A 99 7.82 -10.34 -15.64
CA GLN A 99 8.83 -10.82 -16.61
C GLN A 99 8.31 -11.96 -17.50
N ARG A 100 7.01 -11.91 -17.84
CA ARG A 100 6.34 -12.99 -18.58
C ARG A 100 6.73 -12.99 -20.06
N TRP A 101 7.34 -14.09 -20.53
CA TRP A 101 7.58 -14.36 -21.95
C TRP A 101 6.24 -14.55 -22.71
N MET A 102 6.26 -14.56 -24.05
CA MET A 102 5.03 -14.54 -24.87
C MET A 102 4.01 -15.62 -24.49
N PHE A 103 4.47 -16.84 -24.20
CA PHE A 103 3.67 -17.96 -23.69
C PHE A 103 4.57 -18.96 -22.95
N GLU A 104 3.98 -19.75 -22.06
CA GLU A 104 4.56 -20.99 -21.53
C GLU A 104 3.91 -22.22 -22.19
N GLU A 105 4.60 -23.36 -22.17
CA GLU A 105 4.10 -24.62 -22.75
C GLU A 105 2.77 -25.07 -22.13
N SER A 106 2.55 -24.75 -20.85
CA SER A 106 1.31 -24.99 -20.11
C SER A 106 0.10 -24.20 -20.67
N GLU A 107 0.34 -23.08 -21.33
CA GLU A 107 -0.68 -22.18 -21.88
C GLU A 107 -0.91 -22.36 -23.38
N ALA A 108 0.04 -22.98 -24.09
CA ALA A 108 -0.04 -23.23 -25.53
C ALA A 108 -1.27 -24.10 -25.92
N ASN A 109 -1.67 -25.03 -25.04
CA ASN A 109 -2.88 -25.84 -25.20
C ASN A 109 -4.15 -25.19 -24.60
N GLY A 110 -4.05 -23.94 -24.17
CA GLY A 110 -5.12 -23.20 -23.51
C GLY A 110 -6.07 -22.48 -24.49
N PRO A 111 -7.03 -21.68 -23.96
CA PRO A 111 -7.85 -20.83 -24.79
C PRO A 111 -7.01 -19.70 -25.42
N ASP A 112 -7.34 -19.32 -26.66
CA ASP A 112 -6.68 -18.22 -27.36
C ASP A 112 -6.84 -16.89 -26.60
N ILE A 113 -5.73 -16.43 -26.02
CA ILE A 113 -5.56 -15.17 -25.29
C ILE A 113 -4.71 -14.14 -26.08
N TRP A 114 -4.14 -14.51 -27.23
CA TRP A 114 -3.22 -13.64 -27.98
C TRP A 114 -3.94 -12.86 -29.09
N ASN A 115 -4.92 -13.47 -29.77
CA ASN A 115 -5.73 -12.79 -30.77
C ASN A 115 -6.92 -12.02 -30.17
N LYS A 116 -7.04 -11.97 -28.84
CA LYS A 116 -8.11 -11.29 -28.09
C LYS A 116 -7.51 -10.29 -27.12
N THR A 117 -8.23 -9.20 -26.88
CA THR A 117 -7.81 -8.21 -25.87
C THR A 117 -7.70 -8.87 -24.51
N TRP A 118 -6.51 -8.78 -23.90
CA TRP A 118 -6.26 -9.28 -22.55
C TRP A 118 -7.19 -8.66 -21.53
N TYR A 119 -7.66 -9.47 -20.57
CA TYR A 119 -8.51 -9.02 -19.46
C TYR A 119 -7.97 -9.58 -18.14
N PRO A 120 -7.84 -8.75 -17.08
CA PRO A 120 -7.30 -9.16 -15.80
C PRO A 120 -8.19 -10.21 -15.11
N LYS A 121 -7.57 -11.28 -14.62
CA LYS A 121 -8.22 -12.29 -13.79
C LYS A 121 -8.17 -11.85 -12.31
N ALA A 122 -8.90 -12.56 -11.45
CA ALA A 122 -9.05 -12.20 -10.02
C ALA A 122 -7.71 -11.98 -9.28
N ALA A 123 -6.69 -12.80 -9.55
CA ALA A 123 -5.40 -12.70 -8.88
C ALA A 123 -4.48 -11.56 -9.40
N ASP A 124 -4.86 -10.79 -10.42
CA ASP A 124 -4.05 -9.65 -10.91
C ASP A 124 -4.25 -8.36 -10.09
N HIS A 125 -5.35 -8.28 -9.34
CA HIS A 125 -5.81 -7.06 -8.71
C HIS A 125 -6.13 -7.24 -7.22
N VAL A 126 -5.46 -8.20 -6.59
CA VAL A 126 -5.50 -8.42 -5.14
C VAL A 126 -4.99 -7.16 -4.44
N ASN A 127 -5.73 -6.67 -3.45
CA ASN A 127 -5.42 -5.39 -2.82
C ASN A 127 -4.10 -5.39 -2.01
N THR A 128 -3.61 -6.57 -1.63
CA THR A 128 -2.35 -6.77 -0.89
C THR A 128 -1.13 -6.38 -1.70
N ASP A 129 -1.15 -6.64 -3.01
CA ASP A 129 0.02 -6.54 -3.89
C ASP A 129 0.14 -5.15 -4.56
N LYS A 130 -0.82 -4.26 -4.27
CA LYS A 130 -0.88 -2.92 -4.88
C LYS A 130 0.23 -2.02 -4.33
N PRO A 131 0.95 -1.29 -5.18
CA PRO A 131 1.98 -0.36 -4.73
C PRO A 131 1.35 0.79 -3.94
N TRP A 132 2.11 1.26 -2.94
CA TRP A 132 1.78 2.42 -2.14
C TRP A 132 2.67 3.59 -2.56
N TYR A 133 2.07 4.75 -2.79
CA TYR A 133 2.81 5.98 -3.08
C TYR A 133 2.65 7.02 -1.96
N ILE A 134 3.71 7.80 -1.72
CA ILE A 134 3.69 8.98 -0.86
C ILE A 134 3.83 10.27 -1.70
N VAL A 135 3.12 11.31 -1.28
CA VAL A 135 3.09 12.63 -1.91
C VAL A 135 3.16 13.72 -0.84
N ASP A 136 4.21 14.54 -0.84
CA ASP A 136 4.21 15.81 -0.12
C ASP A 136 3.41 16.88 -0.90
N ALA A 137 2.37 17.42 -0.27
CA ALA A 137 1.52 18.48 -0.84
C ALA A 137 2.12 19.89 -0.71
N THR A 138 3.24 20.06 0.00
CA THR A 138 3.85 21.37 0.29
C THR A 138 4.18 22.18 -0.98
N ASP A 139 3.59 23.37 -1.07
CA ASP A 139 3.67 24.30 -2.21
C ASP A 139 3.32 23.69 -3.60
N LYS A 140 2.65 22.53 -3.64
CA LYS A 140 2.12 21.91 -4.87
C LYS A 140 0.78 22.55 -5.27
N ILE A 141 0.55 22.74 -6.56
CA ILE A 141 -0.73 23.28 -7.07
C ILE A 141 -1.82 22.20 -7.03
N LEU A 142 -2.83 22.39 -6.18
CA LEU A 142 -3.94 21.46 -5.91
C LEU A 142 -4.48 20.71 -7.14
N GLY A 143 -4.85 21.42 -8.20
CA GLY A 143 -5.48 20.81 -9.38
C GLY A 143 -4.53 19.97 -10.23
N ARG A 144 -3.23 20.32 -10.26
CA ARG A 144 -2.21 19.54 -10.98
C ARG A 144 -1.88 18.27 -10.19
N LEU A 145 -1.70 18.41 -8.88
CA LEU A 145 -1.47 17.30 -7.96
C LEU A 145 -2.62 16.28 -8.00
N ALA A 146 -3.86 16.75 -7.88
CA ALA A 146 -5.04 15.88 -7.90
C ALA A 146 -5.17 15.08 -9.22
N SER A 147 -4.76 15.66 -10.36
CA SER A 147 -4.76 14.98 -11.66
C SER A 147 -3.79 13.81 -11.69
N THR A 148 -2.54 14.02 -11.25
CA THR A 148 -1.54 12.95 -11.15
C THR A 148 -2.00 11.86 -10.18
N ILE A 149 -2.48 12.24 -8.99
CA ILE A 149 -3.02 11.29 -7.99
C ILE A 149 -4.15 10.44 -8.61
N ALA A 150 -5.11 11.05 -9.31
CA ALA A 150 -6.23 10.35 -9.93
C ALA A 150 -5.79 9.39 -11.06
N ILE A 151 -4.70 9.70 -11.79
CA ILE A 151 -4.11 8.80 -12.80
C ILE A 151 -3.57 7.52 -12.16
N HIS A 152 -2.83 7.66 -11.05
CA HIS A 152 -2.22 6.52 -10.34
C HIS A 152 -3.24 5.68 -9.55
N ILE A 153 -4.19 6.32 -8.84
CA ILE A 153 -5.31 5.60 -8.20
C ILE A 153 -6.16 4.85 -9.23
N ARG A 154 -6.24 5.34 -10.47
CA ARG A 154 -6.97 4.66 -11.55
C ARG A 154 -6.16 3.60 -12.28
N GLY A 155 -4.85 3.50 -12.06
CA GLY A 155 -3.94 2.61 -12.78
C GLY A 155 -3.74 2.97 -14.26
N LYS A 156 -4.07 4.20 -14.68
CA LYS A 156 -3.92 4.65 -16.10
C LYS A 156 -2.47 4.71 -16.57
N ASN A 157 -1.52 4.65 -15.65
CA ASN A 157 -0.08 4.60 -15.90
C ASN A 157 0.43 3.17 -16.19
N LEU A 158 -0.39 2.13 -16.03
CA LEU A 158 -0.01 0.73 -16.24
C LEU A 158 -0.50 0.23 -17.61
N ALA A 159 0.30 -0.62 -18.25
CA ALA A 159 -0.09 -1.29 -19.50
C ALA A 159 -1.29 -2.25 -19.32
N THR A 160 -1.49 -2.77 -18.10
CA THR A 160 -2.60 -3.65 -17.71
C THR A 160 -3.91 -2.91 -17.41
N TYR A 161 -4.00 -1.60 -17.67
CA TYR A 161 -5.18 -0.78 -17.38
C TYR A 161 -6.45 -1.36 -18.02
N THR A 162 -7.46 -1.63 -17.18
CA THR A 162 -8.77 -2.12 -17.59
C THR A 162 -9.88 -1.26 -16.98
N PRO A 163 -10.82 -0.68 -17.76
CA PRO A 163 -11.83 0.23 -17.22
C PRO A 163 -12.79 -0.37 -16.18
N SER A 164 -13.11 -1.66 -16.25
CA SER A 164 -14.04 -2.34 -15.33
C SER A 164 -13.40 -2.78 -14.01
N VAL A 165 -12.06 -2.83 -13.94
CA VAL A 165 -11.31 -3.41 -12.81
C VAL A 165 -10.46 -2.32 -12.14
N ASP A 166 -10.05 -2.55 -10.90
CA ASP A 166 -9.09 -1.69 -10.20
C ASP A 166 -7.69 -2.29 -10.19
N MET A 167 -6.89 -1.88 -11.18
CA MET A 167 -5.44 -2.12 -11.27
C MET A 167 -4.63 -0.98 -10.63
N GLY A 168 -5.25 -0.07 -9.89
CA GLY A 168 -4.63 1.14 -9.38
C GLY A 168 -3.72 0.93 -8.17
N ALA A 169 -3.16 2.05 -7.71
CA ALA A 169 -2.28 2.13 -6.54
C ALA A 169 -2.95 2.82 -5.35
N PHE A 170 -2.43 2.58 -4.15
CA PHE A 170 -2.72 3.40 -2.98
C PHE A 170 -1.88 4.68 -3.01
N VAL A 171 -2.47 5.81 -2.60
CA VAL A 171 -1.75 7.09 -2.56
C VAL A 171 -1.99 7.79 -1.22
N ILE A 172 -0.91 8.01 -0.49
CA ILE A 172 -0.84 8.79 0.73
C ILE A 172 -0.42 10.22 0.39
N VAL A 173 -1.16 11.20 0.88
CA VAL A 173 -0.85 12.62 0.76
C VAL A 173 -0.58 13.19 2.15
N VAL A 174 0.60 13.77 2.35
CA VAL A 174 1.03 14.42 3.59
C VAL A 174 1.13 15.94 3.41
N ASN A 175 1.20 16.69 4.50
CA ASN A 175 1.18 18.15 4.54
C ASN A 175 -0.04 18.77 3.81
N ALA A 176 -1.24 18.17 3.91
CA ALA A 176 -2.42 18.64 3.20
C ALA A 176 -2.79 20.12 3.50
N GLU A 177 -2.40 20.64 4.68
CA GLU A 177 -2.57 22.06 5.02
C GLU A 177 -1.67 23.01 4.23
N LYS A 178 -0.56 22.54 3.65
CA LYS A 178 0.44 23.36 2.92
C LYS A 178 0.19 23.40 1.41
N ILE A 179 -0.95 22.89 0.94
CA ILE A 179 -1.31 22.84 -0.47
C ILE A 179 -1.48 24.24 -1.07
N ALA A 180 -0.89 24.47 -2.25
CA ALA A 180 -0.93 25.77 -2.91
C ALA A 180 -2.09 25.91 -3.91
N VAL A 181 -2.60 27.14 -3.99
CA VAL A 181 -3.51 27.60 -5.05
C VAL A 181 -2.98 28.88 -5.72
N SER A 182 -3.37 29.07 -6.98
CA SER A 182 -2.96 30.20 -7.83
C SER A 182 -3.97 31.35 -7.83
N GLY A 183 -3.48 32.59 -7.92
CA GLY A 183 -4.31 33.81 -7.94
C GLY A 183 -5.16 33.99 -6.68
N LYS A 184 -6.27 34.73 -6.81
CA LYS A 184 -7.19 35.08 -5.70
C LYS A 184 -8.10 33.91 -5.23
N LYS A 185 -7.82 32.68 -5.66
CA LYS A 185 -8.65 31.48 -5.37
C LYS A 185 -8.75 31.15 -3.88
N ARG A 186 -7.78 31.57 -3.05
CA ARG A 186 -7.78 31.35 -1.59
C ARG A 186 -9.02 31.96 -0.90
N THR A 187 -9.47 33.13 -1.37
CA THR A 187 -10.68 33.81 -0.87
C THR A 187 -11.89 33.60 -1.78
N GLN A 188 -11.69 33.54 -3.11
CA GLN A 188 -12.78 33.48 -4.09
C GLN A 188 -13.35 32.07 -4.33
N LYS A 189 -12.60 30.99 -4.08
CA LYS A 189 -13.11 29.63 -4.33
C LYS A 189 -14.07 29.23 -3.21
N LEU A 190 -15.33 28.98 -3.58
CA LEU A 190 -16.40 28.58 -2.67
C LEU A 190 -16.61 27.06 -2.72
N TYR A 191 -16.61 26.42 -1.55
CA TYR A 191 -17.09 25.06 -1.35
C TYR A 191 -18.54 25.14 -0.85
N ARG A 192 -19.46 24.45 -1.54
CA ARG A 192 -20.90 24.49 -1.26
C ARG A 192 -21.39 23.10 -0.91
N ARG A 193 -22.26 23.00 0.08
CA ARG A 193 -23.00 21.77 0.43
C ARG A 193 -24.43 22.11 0.82
N HIS A 194 -25.35 21.19 0.57
CA HIS A 194 -26.76 21.37 0.86
C HIS A 194 -27.26 20.28 1.83
N SER A 195 -28.19 20.62 2.70
CA SER A 195 -28.80 19.65 3.65
C SER A 195 -30.02 18.91 3.08
N GLY A 196 -30.60 19.41 1.99
CA GLY A 196 -31.87 18.93 1.41
C GLY A 196 -33.08 19.78 1.80
N ARG A 197 -33.00 20.59 2.86
CA ARG A 197 -34.07 21.50 3.31
C ARG A 197 -33.99 22.87 2.63
N PRO A 198 -35.11 23.59 2.41
CA PRO A 198 -35.09 24.96 1.88
C PRO A 198 -34.24 25.88 2.78
N GLY A 199 -33.49 26.80 2.17
CA GLY A 199 -32.50 27.65 2.87
C GLY A 199 -31.28 26.90 3.43
N GLY A 200 -31.24 25.57 3.37
CA GLY A 200 -30.26 24.72 4.02
C GLY A 200 -28.90 24.61 3.31
N MET A 201 -28.47 25.67 2.62
CA MET A 201 -27.19 25.75 1.91
C MET A 201 -26.09 26.29 2.82
N LYS A 202 -24.93 25.62 2.84
CA LYS A 202 -23.74 26.07 3.55
C LYS A 202 -22.62 26.32 2.55
N VAL A 203 -21.98 27.48 2.67
CA VAL A 203 -20.91 27.95 1.80
C VAL A 203 -19.70 28.27 2.67
N GLU A 204 -18.54 27.75 2.28
CA GLU A 204 -17.27 27.91 3.00
C GLU A 204 -16.22 28.35 1.96
N THR A 205 -15.41 29.37 2.24
CA THR A 205 -14.28 29.74 1.36
C THR A 205 -13.16 28.71 1.45
N PHE A 206 -12.25 28.69 0.48
CA PHE A 206 -11.08 27.80 0.52
C PHE A 206 -10.25 27.98 1.80
N ASP A 207 -10.00 29.23 2.22
CA ASP A 207 -9.24 29.51 3.45
C ASP A 207 -9.95 29.03 4.73
N GLN A 208 -11.27 29.29 4.83
CA GLN A 208 -12.09 28.80 5.95
C GLN A 208 -12.11 27.26 6.02
N LEU A 209 -12.18 26.59 4.86
CA LEU A 209 -12.15 25.14 4.81
C LEU A 209 -10.75 24.60 5.16
N GLN A 210 -9.68 25.25 4.72
CA GLN A 210 -8.29 24.88 4.99
C GLN A 210 -7.94 24.97 6.49
N GLN A 211 -8.45 25.99 7.17
CA GLN A 211 -8.28 26.14 8.63
C GLN A 211 -9.05 25.07 9.42
N ARG A 212 -10.26 24.69 8.96
CA ARG A 212 -11.11 23.74 9.69
C ARG A 212 -10.79 22.26 9.42
N ILE A 213 -10.73 21.86 8.15
CA ILE A 213 -10.55 20.46 7.68
C ILE A 213 -9.80 20.51 6.32
N PRO A 214 -8.45 20.66 6.33
CA PRO A 214 -7.66 20.79 5.09
C PRO A 214 -7.69 19.55 4.21
N GLU A 215 -7.84 18.36 4.77
CA GLU A 215 -7.87 17.07 4.06
C GLU A 215 -8.97 17.06 2.99
N ARG A 216 -10.15 17.59 3.35
CA ARG A 216 -11.33 17.68 2.49
C ARG A 216 -11.09 18.44 1.19
N ILE A 217 -10.12 19.37 1.16
CA ILE A 217 -9.76 20.12 -0.05
C ILE A 217 -9.17 19.19 -1.12
N ILE A 218 -8.30 18.27 -0.70
CA ILE A 218 -7.62 17.31 -1.58
C ILE A 218 -8.58 16.18 -1.93
N GLU A 219 -9.27 15.62 -0.94
CA GLU A 219 -10.33 14.62 -1.14
C GLU A 219 -11.35 15.05 -2.19
N HIS A 220 -11.94 16.24 -2.03
CA HIS A 220 -12.96 16.76 -2.95
C HIS A 220 -12.38 17.03 -4.36
N ALA A 221 -11.11 17.41 -4.47
CA ALA A 221 -10.46 17.60 -5.77
C ALA A 221 -10.25 16.26 -6.49
N VAL A 222 -9.70 15.25 -5.81
CA VAL A 222 -9.43 13.92 -6.38
C VAL A 222 -10.73 13.16 -6.64
N GLN A 223 -11.69 13.18 -5.70
CA GLN A 223 -13.02 12.61 -5.88
C GLN A 223 -13.73 13.23 -7.09
N GLY A 224 -13.49 14.51 -7.39
CA GLY A 224 -13.96 15.18 -8.59
C GLY A 224 -13.48 14.51 -9.89
N MET A 225 -12.22 14.07 -9.93
CA MET A 225 -11.54 13.49 -11.10
C MET A 225 -11.71 11.98 -11.25
N LEU A 226 -12.05 11.26 -10.17
CA LEU A 226 -12.38 9.83 -10.23
C LEU A 226 -13.74 9.57 -10.92
N PRO A 227 -13.92 8.39 -11.57
CA PRO A 227 -15.18 8.00 -12.20
C PRO A 227 -16.32 7.98 -11.18
N LYS A 228 -17.57 8.19 -11.61
CA LYS A 228 -18.74 8.13 -10.72
C LYS A 228 -19.38 6.75 -10.80
N GLY A 229 -19.79 6.19 -9.67
CA GLY A 229 -20.40 4.86 -9.58
C GLY A 229 -19.80 4.00 -8.48
N ARG A 230 -20.05 2.69 -8.53
CA ARG A 230 -19.58 1.70 -7.52
C ARG A 230 -18.05 1.67 -7.45
N LEU A 231 -17.39 1.45 -8.60
CA LEU A 231 -15.94 1.38 -8.71
C LEU A 231 -15.27 2.70 -8.25
N GLY A 232 -15.79 3.85 -8.67
CA GLY A 232 -15.26 5.15 -8.25
C GLY A 232 -15.29 5.42 -6.75
N ARG A 233 -16.34 4.94 -6.05
CA ARG A 233 -16.42 5.01 -4.57
C ARG A 233 -15.41 4.08 -3.90
N ALA A 234 -15.16 2.89 -4.47
CA ALA A 234 -14.11 1.99 -3.99
C ALA A 234 -12.71 2.61 -4.19
N LEU A 235 -12.41 3.11 -5.38
CA LEU A 235 -11.14 3.79 -5.72
C LEU A 235 -10.85 4.99 -4.78
N PHE A 236 -11.87 5.74 -4.39
CA PHE A 236 -11.69 6.86 -3.46
C PHE A 236 -11.12 6.42 -2.10
N ASN A 237 -11.42 5.19 -1.64
CA ASN A 237 -10.88 4.66 -0.38
C ASN A 237 -9.37 4.38 -0.44
N HIS A 238 -8.75 4.35 -1.64
CA HIS A 238 -7.32 4.13 -1.84
C HIS A 238 -6.50 5.43 -1.72
N LEU A 239 -7.16 6.58 -1.67
CA LEU A 239 -6.59 7.85 -1.23
C LEU A 239 -6.54 7.88 0.31
N LYS A 240 -5.37 8.19 0.87
CA LYS A 240 -5.19 8.55 2.28
C LYS A 240 -4.65 9.98 2.35
N VAL A 241 -5.25 10.84 3.17
CA VAL A 241 -4.85 12.25 3.29
C VAL A 241 -4.60 12.58 4.75
N TYR A 242 -3.44 13.17 5.04
CA TYR A 242 -3.03 13.61 6.37
C TYR A 242 -2.70 15.10 6.36
N LYS A 243 -3.14 15.81 7.42
CA LYS A 243 -2.86 17.22 7.61
C LYS A 243 -1.36 17.49 7.78
N GLY A 244 -0.72 16.74 8.68
CA GLY A 244 0.69 16.88 9.04
C GLY A 244 1.64 16.15 8.09
N PRO A 245 2.96 16.16 8.39
CA PRO A 245 3.97 15.46 7.59
C PRO A 245 3.94 13.94 7.79
N ASP A 246 3.50 13.46 8.95
CA ASP A 246 3.61 12.06 9.36
C ASP A 246 2.40 11.22 8.92
N HIS A 247 2.62 9.92 8.74
CA HIS A 247 1.57 8.94 8.42
C HIS A 247 1.77 7.61 9.16
N PRO A 248 0.71 6.87 9.53
CA PRO A 248 0.82 5.58 10.21
C PRO A 248 1.15 4.40 9.26
N HIS A 249 1.50 4.66 8.01
CA HIS A 249 1.59 3.66 6.92
C HIS A 249 3.02 3.25 6.55
N GLU A 250 3.92 3.20 7.52
CA GLU A 250 5.33 2.83 7.31
C GLU A 250 5.49 1.36 6.91
N ALA A 251 4.68 0.46 7.49
CA ALA A 251 4.71 -0.98 7.20
C ALA A 251 4.44 -1.31 5.72
N GLN A 252 3.76 -0.43 4.99
CA GLN A 252 3.44 -0.56 3.58
C GLN A 252 4.61 -0.17 2.64
N LYS A 253 5.71 0.37 3.18
CA LYS A 253 6.91 0.80 2.43
C LYS A 253 6.58 1.68 1.20
N PRO A 254 5.93 2.85 1.39
CA PRO A 254 5.50 3.69 0.29
C PRO A 254 6.67 4.26 -0.52
N ILE A 255 6.48 4.35 -1.82
CA ILE A 255 7.44 4.88 -2.81
C ILE A 255 7.06 6.33 -3.14
N GLU A 256 8.02 7.21 -3.44
CA GLU A 256 7.67 8.57 -3.90
C GLU A 256 6.88 8.55 -5.22
N LEU A 257 5.82 9.35 -5.31
CA LEU A 257 5.01 9.41 -6.54
C LEU A 257 5.77 10.09 -7.69
N PRO A 258 5.90 9.47 -8.88
CA PRO A 258 6.62 10.07 -10.00
C PRO A 258 5.77 11.16 -10.70
N ILE A 259 6.15 12.43 -10.52
CA ILE A 259 5.40 13.57 -11.06
C ILE A 259 6.06 14.12 -12.35
N ARG A 260 5.36 13.98 -13.48
CA ARG A 260 5.85 14.45 -14.81
C ARG A 260 5.56 15.92 -15.12
N ASP A 261 4.63 16.58 -14.40
CA ASP A 261 4.21 17.95 -14.70
C ASP A 261 5.17 19.00 -14.11
N LYS A 262 5.95 19.64 -14.98
CA LYS A 262 6.90 20.71 -14.62
C LYS A 262 6.25 21.92 -13.94
N ARG A 263 4.95 22.16 -14.14
CA ARG A 263 4.22 23.33 -13.61
C ARG A 263 3.53 23.06 -12.27
N ILE A 264 3.84 21.94 -11.61
CA ILE A 264 3.17 21.56 -10.35
C ILE A 264 3.65 22.35 -9.13
N GLN A 265 4.93 22.71 -9.07
CA GLN A 265 5.50 23.46 -7.96
C GLN A 265 5.10 24.94 -8.11
N LYS A 266 4.55 25.53 -7.06
CA LYS A 266 4.38 26.98 -6.99
C LYS A 266 5.70 27.58 -6.49
N GLN A 267 6.47 28.18 -7.40
CA GLN A 267 7.49 29.15 -7.02
C GLN A 267 6.78 30.38 -6.42
N ARG A 268 7.34 30.95 -5.35
CA ARG A 268 6.84 32.15 -4.67
C ARG A 268 7.55 33.39 -5.18
#